data_AF-A0A2J7RRU9-F1
#
_entry.id   AF-A0A2J7RRU9-F1
#
_cell.length_a   1.000
_cell.length_b   1.000
_cell.length_c   1.000
_cell.angle_alpha   90.00
_cell.angle_beta   90.00
_cell.angle_gamma   90.00
#
_symmetry.space_group_name_H-M   'P 1'
#
loop_
_entity.id
_entity.type
_entity.pdbx_description
1 polymer ?
#
loop_
_entity_poly.entity_id
_entity_poly.type
_entity_poly.pdbx_seq_one_letter_code
_entity_poly.pdbx_strand_id
1 'polypeptide(L)'
;MEGCHSGRPHVDNHTIQLLASLLDVDRRWAARELAAEVGVCHKTVLHILHDILGHRKIATRWVPHTMSEGQQWQQLLPRWRWKILQHPPYSPDMSPCDYDLFAKTKEPLRGTRYNKREEIIRAVGRSLLDINRSGRADDVRRLPQIWQ
;
A
#
# COMPACT_ATOMS: atom_id res chain seq x y z
N MET A 1 -10.11 29.83 -30.90
CA MET A 1 -11.04 28.84 -30.33
C MET A 1 -11.24 27.76 -31.39
N GLU A 2 -10.47 26.68 -31.32
CA GLU A 2 -10.64 25.54 -32.22
C GLU A 2 -11.31 24.39 -31.44
N GLY A 3 -12.42 23.89 -32.00
CA GLY A 3 -13.30 22.93 -31.36
C GLY A 3 -12.65 21.57 -31.18
N CYS A 4 -12.83 20.94 -30.02
CA CYS A 4 -12.37 19.58 -29.76
C CYS A 4 -13.15 18.59 -30.63
N HIS A 5 -12.43 17.87 -31.49
CA HIS A 5 -13.00 16.93 -32.46
C HIS A 5 -13.57 15.70 -31.73
N SER A 6 -14.76 15.26 -32.11
CA SER A 6 -15.46 14.12 -31.51
C SER A 6 -14.88 12.79 -32.01
N GLY A 7 -13.93 12.23 -31.25
CA GLY A 7 -13.38 10.88 -31.38
C GLY A 7 -12.58 10.53 -30.12
N ARG A 8 -12.35 9.24 -29.82
CA ARG A 8 -11.55 8.81 -28.64
C ARG A 8 -10.23 9.58 -28.66
N PRO A 9 -9.94 10.43 -27.66
CA PRO A 9 -8.75 11.27 -27.70
C PRO A 9 -7.52 10.36 -27.81
N HIS A 10 -6.75 10.50 -28.89
CA HIS A 10 -5.41 9.93 -28.94
C HIS A 10 -4.58 10.71 -27.93
N VAL A 11 -4.13 10.02 -26.88
CA VAL A 11 -3.31 10.61 -25.84
C VAL A 11 -1.90 10.09 -26.01
N ASP A 12 -0.97 11.00 -26.21
CA ASP A 12 0.44 10.66 -26.33
C ASP A 12 1.02 10.28 -24.96
N ASN A 13 1.88 9.25 -24.94
CA ASN A 13 2.56 8.81 -23.72
C ASN A 13 3.38 9.94 -23.07
N HIS A 14 3.92 10.85 -23.87
CA HIS A 14 4.65 12.02 -23.37
C HIS A 14 3.76 12.94 -22.52
N THR A 15 2.53 13.21 -22.97
CA THR A 15 1.54 13.99 -22.25
C THR A 15 1.15 13.34 -20.92
N ILE A 16 0.99 12.01 -20.91
CA ILE A 16 0.67 11.25 -19.70
C ILE A 16 1.81 11.37 -18.68
N GLN A 17 3.05 11.21 -19.12
CA GLN A 17 4.24 11.32 -18.26
C GLN A 17 4.42 12.74 -17.70
N LEU A 18 4.18 13.76 -18.52
CA LEU A 18 4.25 15.16 -18.07
C LEU A 18 3.17 15.49 -17.03
N LEU A 19 1.93 15.04 -17.24
CA LEU A 19 0.87 15.21 -16.24
C LEU A 19 1.18 14.47 -14.93
N ALA A 20 1.78 13.28 -15.02
CA ALA A 20 2.20 12.53 -13.84
C ALA A 20 3.31 13.26 -13.05
N SER A 21 4.33 13.79 -13.74
CA SER A 21 5.43 14.52 -13.08
C SER A 21 4.97 15.82 -12.43
N LEU A 22 4.07 16.57 -13.07
CA LEU A 22 3.48 17.78 -12.48
C LEU A 22 2.70 17.47 -11.20
N LEU A 23 1.96 16.35 -11.19
CA LEU A 23 1.24 15.87 -10.01
C LEU A 23 2.14 15.32 -8.90
N ASP A 24 3.37 14.89 -9.22
CA ASP A 24 4.34 14.50 -8.20
C ASP A 24 4.90 15.71 -7.46
N VAL A 25 5.01 16.87 -8.12
CA VAL A 25 5.50 18.12 -7.53
C VAL A 25 4.43 18.79 -6.67
N ASP A 26 3.23 19.02 -7.22
CA ASP A 26 2.08 19.53 -6.46
C ASP A 26 0.83 18.78 -6.91
N ARG A 27 -0.03 18.41 -5.96
CA ARG A 27 -1.29 17.73 -6.25
C ARG A 27 -2.50 18.67 -6.18
N ARG A 28 -2.30 19.96 -5.95
CA ARG A 28 -3.39 20.94 -5.78
C ARG A 28 -3.83 21.65 -7.07
N TRP A 29 -3.27 21.25 -8.21
CA TRP A 29 -3.62 21.82 -9.51
C TRP A 29 -5.11 21.75 -9.84
N ALA A 30 -5.62 22.79 -10.49
CA ALA A 30 -6.89 22.68 -11.21
C ALA A 30 -6.67 21.96 -12.56
N ALA A 31 -7.60 21.10 -12.97
CA ALA A 31 -7.51 20.43 -14.27
C ALA A 31 -7.52 21.40 -15.47
N ARG A 32 -7.97 22.65 -15.28
CA ARG A 32 -7.85 23.72 -16.29
C ARG A 32 -6.44 24.31 -16.38
N GLU A 33 -5.71 24.34 -15.27
CA GLU A 33 -4.33 24.83 -15.22
C GLU A 33 -3.40 23.78 -15.82
N LEU A 34 -3.61 22.50 -15.49
CA LEU A 34 -2.91 21.38 -16.13
C LEU A 34 -3.16 21.34 -17.64
N ALA A 35 -4.38 21.66 -18.08
CA ALA A 35 -4.71 21.75 -19.50
C ALA A 35 -3.94 22.87 -20.20
N ALA A 36 -3.81 24.03 -19.57
CA ALA A 36 -3.02 25.14 -20.09
C ALA A 36 -1.52 24.83 -20.11
N GLU A 37 -1.00 24.21 -19.05
CA GLU A 37 0.42 23.86 -18.91
C GLU A 37 0.87 22.83 -19.95
N VAL A 38 0.06 21.80 -20.16
CA VAL A 38 0.38 20.69 -21.07
C VAL A 38 -0.11 20.94 -22.50
N GLY A 39 -0.88 22.01 -22.72
CA GLY A 39 -1.40 22.38 -24.04
C GLY A 39 -2.47 21.43 -24.58
N VAL A 40 -3.22 20.75 -23.72
CA VAL A 40 -4.28 19.80 -24.10
C VAL A 40 -5.64 20.26 -23.59
N CYS A 41 -6.72 19.76 -24.20
CA CYS A 41 -8.05 20.19 -23.76
C CYS A 41 -8.40 19.65 -22.36
N HIS A 42 -9.20 20.42 -21.63
CA HIS A 42 -9.61 20.08 -20.26
C HIS A 42 -10.22 18.68 -20.12
N LYS A 43 -11.03 18.26 -21.10
CA LYS A 43 -11.63 16.92 -21.11
C LYS A 43 -10.58 15.81 -21.24
N THR A 44 -9.55 16.03 -22.07
CA THR A 44 -8.42 15.09 -22.20
C THR A 44 -7.64 14.98 -20.89
N VAL A 45 -7.39 16.10 -20.20
CA VAL A 45 -6.77 16.04 -18.86
C VAL A 45 -7.62 15.23 -17.91
N LEU A 46 -8.93 15.48 -17.82
CA LEU A 46 -9.81 14.72 -16.92
C LEU A 46 -9.83 13.23 -17.27
N HIS A 47 -9.87 12.87 -18.56
CA HIS A 47 -9.78 11.48 -19.02
C HIS A 47 -8.46 10.83 -18.59
N ILE A 48 -7.33 11.51 -18.80
CA ILE A 48 -6.01 11.00 -18.38
C ILE A 48 -5.97 10.83 -16.86
N LEU A 49 -6.41 11.84 -16.12
CA LEU A 49 -6.37 11.79 -14.65
C LEU A 49 -7.26 10.68 -14.09
N HIS A 50 -8.49 10.53 -14.58
CA HIS A 50 -9.45 9.57 -14.04
C HIS A 50 -9.25 8.14 -14.55
N ASP A 51 -9.10 7.97 -15.86
CA ASP A 51 -9.20 6.66 -16.51
C ASP A 51 -7.82 6.04 -16.79
N ILE A 52 -6.76 6.85 -16.92
CA ILE A 52 -5.40 6.36 -17.19
C ILE A 52 -4.56 6.35 -15.90
N LEU A 53 -4.44 7.50 -15.23
CA LEU A 53 -3.65 7.65 -14.00
C LEU A 53 -4.44 7.27 -12.75
N GLY A 54 -5.76 7.04 -12.86
CA GLY A 54 -6.58 6.56 -11.74
C GLY A 54 -6.75 7.56 -10.59
N HIS A 55 -6.48 8.84 -10.78
CA HIS A 55 -6.61 9.90 -9.79
C HIS A 55 -8.06 10.39 -9.63
N ARG A 56 -8.41 10.77 -8.40
CA ARG A 56 -9.64 11.48 -8.05
C ARG A 56 -9.29 12.78 -7.35
N LYS A 57 -10.15 13.77 -7.50
CA LYS A 57 -10.03 15.02 -6.75
C LYS A 57 -10.74 14.87 -5.40
N ILE A 58 -9.97 14.91 -4.32
CA ILE A 58 -10.48 14.88 -2.93
C ILE A 58 -10.23 16.27 -2.34
N ALA A 59 -11.31 17.02 -2.10
CA ALA A 59 -11.27 18.43 -1.75
C ALA A 59 -10.41 19.25 -2.75
N THR A 60 -9.24 19.72 -2.33
CA THR A 60 -8.33 20.52 -3.16
C THR A 60 -7.19 19.72 -3.80
N ARG A 61 -7.09 18.40 -3.56
CA ARG A 61 -5.93 17.59 -3.97
C ARG A 61 -6.32 16.45 -4.91
N TRP A 62 -5.51 16.20 -5.94
CA TRP A 62 -5.55 14.98 -6.74
C TRP A 62 -4.89 13.83 -5.99
N VAL A 63 -5.63 12.74 -5.81
CA VAL A 63 -5.21 11.57 -5.05
C VAL A 63 -5.44 10.33 -5.91
N PRO A 64 -4.44 9.45 -6.11
CA PRO A 64 -4.64 8.16 -6.75
C PRO A 64 -5.77 7.38 -6.04
N HIS A 65 -6.78 6.97 -6.80
CA HIS A 65 -7.98 6.28 -6.32
C HIS A 65 -8.08 4.82 -6.78
N THR A 66 -7.25 4.40 -7.73
CA THR A 66 -7.13 2.99 -8.12
C THR A 66 -6.44 2.21 -6.98
N MET A 67 -7.25 1.58 -6.11
CA MET A 67 -6.89 0.58 -5.09
C MET A 67 -5.61 0.87 -4.28
N SER A 68 -5.69 1.82 -3.34
CA SER A 68 -4.51 2.31 -2.62
C SER A 68 -4.02 1.46 -1.45
N GLU A 69 -4.78 0.51 -0.89
CA GLU A 69 -4.29 -0.22 0.30
C GLU A 69 -3.11 -1.16 -0.01
N GLY A 70 -3.12 -1.84 -1.16
CA GLY A 70 -2.03 -2.74 -1.56
C GLY A 70 -0.80 -2.04 -2.14
N GLN A 71 -0.97 -0.85 -2.75
CA GLN A 71 0.10 -0.16 -3.49
C GLN A 71 0.76 0.98 -2.73
N GLN A 72 0.14 1.51 -1.66
CA GLN A 72 0.77 2.56 -0.83
C GLN A 72 2.10 2.11 -0.23
N TRP A 73 2.17 0.86 0.24
CA TRP A 73 3.39 0.31 0.81
C TRP A 73 4.51 0.16 -0.23
N GLN A 74 4.16 -0.13 -1.49
CA GLN A 74 5.15 -0.28 -2.57
C GLN A 74 5.94 1.02 -2.82
N GLN A 75 5.35 2.19 -2.61
CA GLN A 75 6.05 3.48 -2.70
C GLN A 75 6.87 3.82 -1.45
N LEU A 76 6.47 3.31 -0.27
CA LEU A 76 7.15 3.59 1.00
C LEU A 76 8.36 2.67 1.25
N LEU A 77 8.34 1.43 0.77
CA LEU A 77 9.39 0.44 1.00
C LEU A 77 10.77 0.87 0.44
N PRO A 78 10.87 1.44 -0.78
CA PRO A 78 12.13 2.00 -1.28
C PRO A 78 12.64 3.16 -0.41
N ARG A 79 11.74 4.01 0.09
CA ARG A 79 12.09 5.13 0.98
C ARG A 79 12.72 4.64 2.29
N TRP A 80 12.31 3.48 2.78
CA TRP A 80 12.86 2.85 3.98
C TRP A 80 14.01 1.88 3.70
N ARG A 81 14.39 1.68 2.43
CA ARG A 81 15.39 0.70 1.99
C ARG A 81 15.04 -0.74 2.41
N TRP A 82 13.76 -1.06 2.51
CA TRP A 82 13.30 -2.41 2.84
C TRP A 82 13.17 -3.24 1.56
N LYS A 83 13.71 -4.46 1.57
CA LYS A 83 13.56 -5.42 0.49
C LYS A 83 12.30 -6.26 0.72
N ILE A 84 11.47 -6.40 -0.31
CA ILE A 84 10.31 -7.30 -0.27
C ILE A 84 10.80 -8.71 -0.58
N LEU A 85 10.53 -9.65 0.32
CA LEU A 85 10.69 -11.07 0.04
C LEU A 85 9.43 -11.59 -0.66
N GLN A 86 9.59 -12.29 -1.78
CA GLN A 86 8.47 -12.86 -2.52
C GLN A 86 7.78 -13.93 -1.68
N HIS A 87 6.51 -13.75 -1.34
CA HIS A 87 5.75 -14.71 -0.55
C HIS A 87 4.58 -15.24 -1.40
N PRO A 88 4.42 -16.57 -1.54
CA PRO A 88 3.36 -17.11 -2.36
C PRO A 88 1.98 -16.95 -1.68
N PRO A 89 0.89 -16.97 -2.48
CA PRO A 89 -0.46 -16.88 -1.93
C PRO A 89 -0.78 -18.07 -1.02
N TYR A 90 -1.47 -17.80 0.10
CA TYR A 90 -2.01 -18.83 1.01
C TYR A 90 -1.01 -19.82 1.60
N SER A 91 0.20 -19.35 1.94
CA SER A 91 1.25 -20.19 2.54
C SER A 91 1.55 -19.82 4.00
N PRO A 92 0.66 -20.17 4.95
CA PRO A 92 0.89 -19.92 6.37
C PRO A 92 2.08 -20.70 6.94
N ASP A 93 2.43 -21.83 6.32
CA ASP A 93 3.60 -22.66 6.63
C ASP A 93 4.93 -21.95 6.35
N MET A 94 4.94 -20.92 5.50
CA MET A 94 6.14 -20.12 5.18
C MET A 94 6.23 -18.80 5.97
N SER A 95 5.25 -18.51 6.81
CA SER A 95 5.16 -17.29 7.62
C SER A 95 5.55 -17.58 9.07
N PRO A 96 6.68 -17.03 9.59
CA PRO A 96 7.12 -17.20 10.98
C PRO A 96 6.07 -16.87 12.02
N CYS A 97 5.27 -15.85 11.70
CA CYS A 97 4.15 -15.42 12.53
C CYS A 97 3.13 -16.55 12.70
N ASP A 98 2.78 -17.22 11.61
CA ASP A 98 1.70 -18.21 11.58
C ASP A 98 2.15 -19.57 12.11
N TYR A 99 3.33 -20.08 11.71
CA TYR A 99 3.77 -21.41 12.12
C TYR A 99 4.40 -21.47 13.53
N ASP A 100 4.83 -20.34 14.10
CA ASP A 100 5.55 -20.35 15.38
C ASP A 100 5.01 -19.32 16.38
N LEU A 101 5.14 -18.02 16.08
CA LEU A 101 4.92 -16.95 17.04
C LEU A 101 3.49 -16.94 17.59
N PHE A 102 2.48 -17.04 16.72
CA PHE A 102 1.09 -17.00 17.14
C PHE A 102 0.68 -18.21 17.97
N ALA A 103 1.20 -19.40 17.67
CA ALA A 103 0.93 -20.59 18.46
C ALA A 103 1.42 -20.41 19.90
N LYS A 104 2.69 -19.99 20.06
CA LYS A 104 3.32 -19.75 21.37
C LYS A 104 2.66 -18.61 22.15
N THR A 105 2.22 -17.57 21.43
CA THR A 105 1.55 -16.43 22.07
C THR A 105 0.15 -16.82 22.55
N LYS A 106 -0.57 -17.68 21.81
CA LYS A 106 -1.94 -18.10 22.13
C LYS A 106 -2.02 -19.19 23.19
N GLU A 107 -1.01 -20.05 23.31
CA GLU A 107 -0.98 -21.14 24.28
C GLU A 107 -1.27 -20.70 25.74
N PRO A 108 -0.58 -19.70 26.32
CA PRO A 108 -0.87 -19.24 27.69
C PRO A 108 -2.19 -18.46 27.82
N LEU A 109 -2.77 -18.04 26.69
CA LEU A 109 -4.06 -17.35 26.63
C LEU A 109 -5.22 -18.34 26.42
N ARG A 110 -4.92 -19.62 26.17
CA ARG A 110 -5.94 -20.63 25.88
C ARG A 110 -6.78 -20.89 27.13
N GLY A 111 -8.10 -20.91 26.97
CA GLY A 111 -9.04 -21.19 28.05
C GLY A 111 -9.30 -20.02 29.00
N THR A 112 -8.63 -18.87 28.84
CA THR A 112 -8.98 -17.65 29.58
C THR A 112 -9.99 -16.81 28.80
N ARG A 113 -10.97 -16.25 29.53
CA ARG A 113 -11.93 -15.30 28.98
C ARG A 113 -11.56 -13.90 29.47
N TYR A 114 -11.52 -12.95 28.54
CA TYR A 114 -11.24 -11.55 28.83
C TYR A 114 -12.50 -10.74 28.58
N ASN A 115 -12.86 -9.88 29.52
CA ASN A 115 -14.07 -9.05 29.40
C ASN A 115 -13.76 -7.65 28.86
N LYS A 116 -12.46 -7.29 28.81
CA LYS A 116 -11.98 -5.97 28.36
C LYS A 116 -10.81 -6.10 27.40
N ARG A 117 -10.72 -5.19 26.44
CA ARG A 117 -9.63 -5.13 25.45
C ARG A 117 -8.26 -4.96 26.14
N GLU A 118 -8.20 -4.15 27.19
CA GLU A 118 -6.95 -3.83 27.88
C GLU A 118 -6.37 -5.05 28.60
N GLU A 119 -7.22 -5.98 29.04
CA GLU A 119 -6.79 -7.24 29.66
C GLU A 119 -6.12 -8.15 28.62
N ILE A 120 -6.68 -8.22 27.42
CA ILE A 120 -6.11 -8.98 26.29
C ILE A 120 -4.74 -8.39 25.92
N ILE A 121 -4.65 -7.07 25.75
CA ILE A 121 -3.39 -6.39 25.39
C ILE A 121 -2.31 -6.69 26.44
N ARG A 122 -2.65 -6.59 27.74
CA ARG A 122 -1.70 -6.91 28.81
C ARG A 122 -1.29 -8.39 28.81
N ALA A 123 -2.22 -9.30 28.57
CA ALA A 123 -1.93 -10.73 28.58
C ALA A 123 -1.05 -11.15 27.40
N VAL A 124 -1.36 -10.67 26.19
CA VAL A 124 -0.54 -10.84 24.99
C VAL A 124 0.85 -10.23 25.20
N GLY A 125 0.94 -9.01 25.73
CA GLY A 125 2.21 -8.36 26.03
C GLY A 125 3.09 -9.17 27.00
N ARG A 126 2.50 -9.74 28.06
CA ARG A 126 3.22 -10.64 28.97
C ARG A 126 3.72 -11.90 28.29
N SER A 127 2.90 -12.52 27.43
CA SER A 127 3.30 -13.72 26.68
C SER A 127 4.45 -13.43 25.73
N LEU A 128 4.41 -12.31 25.00
CA LEU A 128 5.50 -11.90 24.11
C LEU A 128 6.82 -11.63 24.87
N LEU A 129 6.74 -10.99 26.04
CA LEU A 129 7.91 -10.77 26.90
C LEU A 129 8.53 -12.09 27.39
N ASP A 130 7.70 -13.06 27.74
CA ASP A 130 8.13 -14.38 28.17
C ASP A 130 8.77 -15.16 27.01
N ILE A 131 8.19 -15.11 25.80
CA ILE A 131 8.78 -15.70 24.58
C ILE A 131 10.15 -15.09 24.30
N ASN A 132 10.27 -13.76 24.37
CA ASN A 132 11.53 -13.07 24.14
C ASN A 132 12.59 -13.42 25.20
N ARG A 133 12.21 -13.47 26.48
CA ARG A 133 13.13 -13.82 27.58
C ARG A 133 13.59 -15.27 27.53
N SER A 134 12.68 -16.18 27.19
CA SER A 134 12.97 -17.62 27.13
C SER A 134 13.74 -18.02 25.87
N GLY A 135 13.89 -17.12 24.89
CA GLY A 135 14.55 -17.42 23.62
C GLY A 135 13.82 -18.49 22.79
N ARG A 136 12.55 -18.75 23.09
CA ARG A 136 11.78 -19.83 22.44
C ARG A 136 11.49 -19.56 20.97
N ALA A 137 11.51 -18.30 20.53
CA ALA A 137 11.30 -17.95 19.13
C ALA A 137 12.59 -18.19 18.31
N ASP A 138 12.65 -19.36 17.66
CA ASP A 138 13.67 -19.73 16.66
C ASP A 138 13.13 -19.65 15.23
N ASP A 139 11.95 -19.07 15.06
CA ASP A 139 11.17 -19.01 13.84
C ASP A 139 11.97 -18.43 12.66
N VAL A 140 12.61 -17.27 12.85
CA VAL A 140 13.43 -16.63 11.81
C VAL A 140 14.63 -17.50 11.41
N ARG A 141 15.19 -18.28 12.33
CA ARG A 141 16.33 -19.17 12.05
C ARG A 141 15.95 -20.36 11.19
N ARG A 142 14.66 -20.74 11.17
CA ARG A 142 14.12 -21.86 10.38
C ARG A 142 13.70 -21.47 8.96
N LEU A 143 13.63 -20.17 8.67
CA LEU A 143 13.25 -19.65 7.35
C LEU A 143 14.09 -20.24 6.21
N PRO A 144 15.43 -20.33 6.30
CA PRO A 144 16.23 -20.91 5.22
C PRO A 144 15.88 -22.38 4.91
N GLN A 145 15.51 -23.17 5.91
CA GLN A 145 15.14 -24.58 5.71
C GLN A 145 13.71 -24.74 5.18
N ILE A 146 12.81 -23.79 5.47
CA ILE A 146 11.42 -23.82 4.99
C ILE A 146 11.33 -23.33 3.53
N TRP A 147 12.26 -22.47 3.11
CA TRP A 147 12.30 -21.85 1.79
C TRP A 147 13.25 -22.56 0.79
N GLN A 148 13.71 -23.78 1.11
CA GLN A 148 14.52 -24.65 0.24
C GLN A 148 13.64 -25.62 -0.56
#